data_AF-A0A3D1SCV7-F1
#
_entry.id   AF-A0A3D1SCV7-F1
#
_cell.length_a   1.000
_cell.length_b   1.000
_cell.length_c   1.000
_cell.angle_alpha   90.00
_cell.angle_beta   90.00
_cell.angle_gamma   90.00
#
_symmetry.space_group_name_H-M   'P 1'
#
loop_
_entity.id
_entity.type
_entity.pdbx_description
1 polymer ?
#
loop_
_entity_poly.entity_id
_entity_poly.type
_entity_poly.pdbx_seq_one_letter_code
_entity_poly.pdbx_strand_id
1 'polypeptide(L)'
;MALLACNNAKTGEQARENGAIFYTEFDTPFGMPPFDKISFSDFKPAFLKGMEEEAGEIDSIANNTEAPTFENTIAALDNSGRLL
;
A
#
# COMPACT_ATOMS: atom_id res chain seq x y z
N MET A 1 15.78 -30.82 -32.18
CA MET A 1 17.11 -30.66 -31.54
C MET A 1 17.63 -29.30 -31.97
N ALA A 2 17.75 -28.28 -31.13
CA ALA A 2 18.19 -28.28 -29.76
C ALA A 2 17.21 -27.57 -28.82
N LEU A 3 17.01 -28.19 -27.65
CA LEU A 3 16.57 -27.54 -26.43
C LEU A 3 17.62 -26.51 -26.03
N LEU A 4 17.25 -25.24 -25.91
CA LEU A 4 18.02 -24.27 -25.16
C LEU A 4 17.18 -23.84 -23.97
N ALA A 5 17.36 -24.63 -22.91
CA ALA A 5 17.00 -24.28 -21.56
C ALA A 5 17.82 -23.05 -21.11
N CYS A 6 17.14 -21.93 -20.92
CA CYS A 6 17.64 -20.90 -20.01
C CYS A 6 16.96 -21.12 -18.66
N ASN A 7 17.56 -22.01 -17.87
CA ASN A 7 17.34 -22.06 -16.44
C ASN A 7 18.40 -21.15 -15.80
N ASN A 8 17.99 -19.92 -15.47
CA ASN A 8 18.71 -19.03 -14.56
C ASN A 8 17.61 -18.48 -13.63
N ALA A 9 17.32 -19.20 -12.55
CA ALA A 9 17.94 -18.96 -11.25
C ALA A 9 17.76 -17.51 -10.77
N LYS A 10 16.54 -17.21 -10.28
CA LYS A 10 16.21 -16.51 -9.02
C LYS A 10 14.72 -16.14 -9.01
N THR A 11 13.85 -17.14 -8.88
CA THR A 11 12.50 -16.91 -8.37
C THR A 11 12.54 -17.27 -6.89
N GLY A 12 12.91 -16.31 -6.06
CA GLY A 12 13.09 -16.54 -4.63
C GLY A 12 13.83 -15.38 -3.98
N GLU A 13 13.10 -14.60 -3.18
CA GLU A 13 13.59 -13.60 -2.24
C GLU A 13 14.54 -12.55 -2.83
N GLN A 14 13.98 -11.56 -3.53
CA GLN A 14 14.39 -10.21 -3.15
C GLN A 14 13.81 -9.98 -1.75
N ALA A 15 14.65 -9.58 -0.79
CA ALA A 15 14.21 -9.19 0.53
C ALA A 15 13.21 -8.03 0.37
N ARG A 16 11.92 -8.38 0.33
CA ARG A 16 10.84 -7.41 0.24
C ARG A 16 10.88 -6.58 1.51
N GLU A 17 10.81 -5.25 1.36
CA GLU A 17 10.68 -4.38 2.51
C GLU A 17 9.44 -4.80 3.30
N ASN A 18 9.61 -5.00 4.61
CA ASN A 18 8.49 -5.38 5.46
C ASN A 18 7.41 -4.29 5.36
N GLY A 19 6.16 -4.70 5.12
CA GLY A 19 5.02 -3.80 4.96
C GLY A 19 4.68 -3.48 3.51
N ALA A 20 5.63 -3.62 2.58
CA ALA A 20 5.45 -3.24 1.17
C ALA A 20 4.29 -3.93 0.46
N ILE A 21 3.89 -5.09 0.96
CA ILE A 21 2.74 -5.81 0.43
C ILE A 21 1.43 -5.06 0.61
N PHE A 22 1.28 -4.19 1.61
CA PHE A 22 0.02 -3.48 1.89
C PHE A 22 -0.17 -2.20 1.08
N TYR A 23 0.91 -1.60 0.55
CA TYR A 23 0.87 -0.40 -0.31
C TYR A 23 1.14 -0.72 -1.78
N THR A 24 0.80 -1.93 -2.21
CA THR A 24 0.81 -2.36 -3.62
C THR A 24 -0.55 -2.96 -3.98
N GLU A 25 -0.98 -2.74 -5.22
CA GLU A 25 -2.21 -3.35 -5.75
C GLU A 25 -2.14 -4.89 -5.74
N PHE A 26 -3.23 -5.54 -5.34
CA PHE A 26 -3.32 -7.00 -5.31
C PHE A 26 -3.76 -7.56 -6.67
N ASP A 27 -2.87 -8.33 -7.32
CA ASP A 27 -3.16 -9.04 -8.58
C ASP A 27 -3.89 -10.38 -8.36
N THR A 28 -4.73 -10.46 -7.33
CA THR A 28 -5.53 -11.64 -7.02
C THR A 28 -6.96 -11.43 -7.50
N PRO A 29 -7.75 -12.51 -7.74
CA PRO A 29 -9.16 -12.36 -8.07
C PRO A 29 -9.89 -11.50 -7.05
N PHE A 30 -10.61 -10.48 -7.54
CA PHE A 30 -11.36 -9.52 -6.74
C PHE A 30 -10.51 -8.67 -5.77
N GLY A 31 -9.18 -8.59 -5.96
CA GLY A 31 -8.30 -7.81 -5.09
C GLY A 31 -8.20 -8.39 -3.67
N MET A 32 -8.34 -9.71 -3.52
CA MET A 32 -8.17 -10.37 -2.23
C MET A 32 -6.73 -10.23 -1.69
N PRO A 33 -6.52 -10.00 -0.39
CA PRO A 33 -5.16 -9.99 0.16
C PRO A 33 -4.46 -11.34 -0.08
N PRO A 34 -3.22 -11.34 -0.60
CA PRO A 34 -2.43 -12.55 -0.79
C PRO A 34 -1.88 -13.05 0.56
N PHE A 35 -2.74 -13.66 1.39
CA PHE A 35 -2.42 -14.08 2.76
C PHE A 35 -1.23 -15.05 2.87
N ASP A 36 -0.94 -15.80 1.82
CA ASP A 36 0.22 -16.70 1.72
C ASP A 36 1.55 -15.95 1.70
N LYS A 37 1.54 -14.66 1.31
CA LYS A 37 2.71 -13.81 1.19
C LYS A 37 2.88 -12.84 2.36
N ILE A 38 1.85 -12.62 3.18
CA ILE A 38 1.86 -11.69 4.32
C ILE A 38 2.50 -12.37 5.53
N SER A 39 3.48 -11.72 6.16
CA SER A 39 4.10 -12.16 7.42
C SER A 39 3.81 -11.18 8.56
N PHE A 40 3.95 -11.63 9.80
CA PHE A 40 3.74 -10.76 10.96
C PHE A 40 4.66 -9.52 10.98
N SER A 41 5.86 -9.65 10.39
CA SER A 41 6.81 -8.55 10.25
C SER A 41 6.30 -7.40 9.37
N ASP A 42 5.30 -7.64 8.52
CA ASP A 42 4.76 -6.63 7.60
C ASP A 42 3.83 -5.62 8.27
N PHE A 43 3.13 -6.02 9.34
CA PHE A 43 2.09 -5.18 9.93
C PHE A 43 2.63 -3.89 10.52
N LYS A 44 3.65 -3.98 11.39
CA LYS A 44 4.16 -2.79 12.08
C LYS A 44 4.66 -1.72 11.11
N PRO A 45 5.50 -2.04 10.10
CA PRO A 45 5.92 -1.05 9.11
C PRO A 45 4.76 -0.48 8.30
N ALA A 46 3.80 -1.31 7.88
CA ALA A 46 2.64 -0.84 7.12
C ALA A 46 1.75 0.11 7.93
N PHE A 47 1.48 -0.19 9.21
CA PHE A 47 0.74 0.73 10.08
C PHE A 47 1.47 2.05 10.29
N LEU A 48 2.79 2.00 10.52
CA LEU A 48 3.58 3.24 10.66
C LEU A 48 3.53 4.09 9.38
N LYS A 49 3.62 3.43 8.21
CA LYS A 49 3.53 4.11 6.93
C LYS A 49 2.15 4.72 6.69
N GLY A 50 1.09 3.96 6.98
CA GLY A 50 -0.28 4.43 6.85
C GLY A 50 -0.59 5.61 7.76
N MET A 51 -0.13 5.59 9.02
CA MET A 51 -0.30 6.73 9.93
C MET A 51 0.50 7.97 9.48
N GLU A 52 1.68 7.78 8.91
CA GLU A 52 2.47 8.89 8.33
C GLU A 52 1.73 9.54 7.14
N GLU A 53 1.19 8.73 6.24
CA GLU A 53 0.48 9.22 5.05
C GLU A 53 -0.86 9.88 5.42
N GLU A 54 -1.66 9.23 6.26
CA GLU A 54 -2.94 9.79 6.73
C GLU A 54 -2.74 11.12 7.45
N ALA A 55 -1.71 11.23 8.31
CA ALA A 55 -1.40 12.49 8.98
C ALA A 55 -1.10 13.63 7.99
N GLY A 56 -0.34 13.34 6.92
CA GLY A 56 -0.05 14.32 5.87
C GLY A 56 -1.28 14.71 5.03
N GLU A 57 -2.18 13.77 4.78
CA GLU A 57 -3.47 14.01 4.11
C GLU A 57 -4.38 14.88 4.98
N ILE A 58 -4.54 14.54 6.26
CA ILE A 58 -5.32 15.31 7.22
C ILE A 58 -4.76 16.73 7.38
N ASP A 59 -3.44 16.90 7.50
CA ASP A 59 -2.80 18.21 7.58
C ASP A 59 -3.10 19.05 6.33
N SER A 60 -3.12 18.43 5.15
CA SER A 60 -3.45 19.11 3.90
C SER A 60 -4.92 19.55 3.84
N ILE A 61 -5.84 18.72 4.35
CA ILE A 61 -7.27 19.04 4.46
C ILE A 61 -7.49 20.18 5.47
N ALA A 62 -6.89 20.06 6.67
CA ALA A 62 -7.06 21.01 7.76
C ALA A 62 -6.50 22.40 7.45
N ASN A 63 -5.43 22.47 6.64
CA ASN A 63 -4.79 23.71 6.23
C ASN A 63 -5.20 24.20 4.83
N ASN A 64 -6.24 23.61 4.23
CA ASN A 64 -6.74 24.08 2.94
C ASN A 64 -7.29 25.52 3.09
N THR A 65 -6.79 26.44 2.26
CA THR A 65 -7.15 27.87 2.29
C THR A 65 -8.45 28.21 1.55
N GLU A 66 -8.97 27.26 0.77
CA GLU A 66 -10.26 27.43 0.09
C GLU A 66 -11.43 27.44 1.08
N ALA A 67 -12.58 27.98 0.67
CA ALA A 67 -13.78 27.87 1.50
C ALA A 67 -14.15 26.39 1.70
N PRO A 68 -14.51 25.96 2.92
CA PRO A 68 -14.83 24.57 3.18
C PRO A 68 -16.08 24.14 2.40
N THR A 69 -15.96 23.04 1.67
CA THR A 69 -17.02 22.35 0.95
C THR A 69 -17.15 20.92 1.45
N PHE A 70 -18.20 20.22 1.01
CA PHE A 70 -18.34 18.80 1.32
C PHE A 70 -17.16 17.99 0.74
N GLU A 71 -16.74 18.32 -0.49
CA GLU A 71 -15.68 17.63 -1.22
C GLU A 71 -14.31 17.81 -0.57
N ASN A 72 -13.94 19.04 -0.23
CA ASN A 72 -12.60 19.34 0.29
C ASN A 72 -12.44 19.08 1.80
N THR A 73 -13.54 18.76 2.50
CA THR A 73 -13.53 18.46 3.94
C THR A 73 -14.02 17.05 4.21
N ILE A 74 -15.31 16.77 3.99
CA ILE A 74 -15.92 15.49 4.42
C ILE A 74 -15.52 14.35 3.48
N ALA A 75 -15.66 14.53 2.16
CA ALA A 75 -15.27 13.50 1.21
C ALA A 75 -13.75 13.31 1.22
N ALA A 76 -12.96 14.38 1.38
CA ALA A 76 -11.52 14.26 1.51
C ALA A 76 -11.10 13.46 2.75
N LEU A 77 -11.73 13.70 3.91
CA LEU A 77 -11.48 12.91 5.14
C LEU A 77 -11.90 11.45 4.99
N ASP A 78 -13.02 11.17 4.33
CA ASP A 78 -13.46 9.78 4.07
C ASP A 78 -12.53 9.03 3.12
N ASN A 79 -11.84 9.75 2.23
CA ASN A 79 -10.86 9.19 1.30
C ASN A 79 -9.42 9.16 1.85
N SER A 80 -9.14 9.78 3.01
CA SER A 80 -7.81 9.71 3.63
C SER A 80 -7.58 8.35 4.31
N GLY A 81 -6.31 8.03 4.57
CA GLY A 81 -5.95 6.82 5.32
C GLY A 81 -6.18 5.53 4.55
N ARG A 82 -6.16 5.55 3.21
CA ARG A 82 -6.37 4.36 2.35
C ARG A 82 -5.44 3.17 2.67
N LEU A 83 -4.31 3.43 3.32
CA LEU A 83 -3.33 2.42 3.70
C LEU A 83 -3.60 1.78 5.09
N LEU A 84 -4.55 2.31 5.86
CA LEU A 84 -4.94 1.85 7.20
C LEU A 84 -6.30 1.13 7.19
#